data_AF-A0A1H2Z857-F1
#
_entry.id   AF-A0A1H2Z857-F1
#
_cell.length_a   1.000
_cell.length_b   1.000
_cell.length_c   1.000
_cell.angle_alpha   90.00
_cell.angle_beta   90.00
_cell.angle_gamma   90.00
#
_symmetry.space_group_name_H-M   'P 1'
#
loop_
_entity.id
_entity.type
_entity.pdbx_description
1 polymer ?
#
loop_
_entity_poly.entity_id
_entity_poly.type
_entity_poly.pdbx_seq_one_letter_code
_entity_poly.pdbx_strand_id
1 'polypeptide(L)'
;MRLGLSSFTFTWSIGIPGYERPAEPLTHEGLIRLTRSCGLDLVQIADNLPLHPLSSDELLKLKQTADEQNVSIEVGTRGTEPALLLTYLAIARTLQSPIVRTIITTPDLAAAEQQLREVLPAFEEENIALAIENHGLHTTQQLVQLFESLNHPLVGCCLDTVNSFGALESPDVVIKRLIPFLVNLHIKDFDIKRVDHQLGFTILGAPAGAGRLDYELLRASIREHDKTSATAILELWTPFTESVEQTAALERSWMEQSIAYLKSIHFIEEKDTDNGNHNLERESV
;
A
#
# COMPACT_ATOMS: atom_id res chain seq x y z
N MET A 1 -1.81 10.31 9.36
CA MET A 1 -1.78 9.60 8.06
C MET A 1 -3.17 9.09 7.69
N ARG A 2 -3.47 8.98 6.39
CA ARG A 2 -4.72 8.40 5.87
C ARG A 2 -4.56 6.89 5.67
N LEU A 3 -5.38 6.08 6.33
CA LEU A 3 -5.34 4.61 6.22
C LEU A 3 -6.23 4.11 5.08
N GLY A 4 -5.72 3.17 4.29
CA GLY A 4 -6.44 2.48 3.23
C GLY A 4 -6.20 0.97 3.21
N LEU A 5 -6.93 0.27 2.35
CA LEU A 5 -6.73 -1.16 2.05
C LEU A 5 -6.01 -1.33 0.72
N SER A 6 -5.27 -2.42 0.57
CA SER A 6 -4.68 -2.82 -0.72
C SER A 6 -5.45 -3.99 -1.32
N SER A 7 -5.34 -4.18 -2.63
CA SER A 7 -5.65 -5.48 -3.24
C SER A 7 -4.80 -6.61 -2.65
N PHE A 8 -3.61 -6.33 -2.09
CA PHE A 8 -2.81 -7.30 -1.32
C PHE A 8 -3.27 -7.51 0.13
N THR A 9 -4.30 -6.78 0.61
CA THR A 9 -5.00 -7.19 1.85
C THR A 9 -5.79 -8.50 1.64
N PHE A 10 -6.22 -8.76 0.39
CA PHE A 10 -7.18 -9.81 0.03
C PHE A 10 -6.69 -10.69 -1.13
N THR A 11 -5.41 -11.04 -1.13
CA THR A 11 -4.78 -11.86 -2.17
C THR A 11 -5.51 -13.18 -2.44
N TRP A 12 -5.93 -13.90 -1.40
CA TRP A 12 -6.66 -15.16 -1.51
C TRP A 12 -8.08 -14.95 -2.01
N SER A 13 -8.76 -13.89 -1.54
CA SER A 13 -10.12 -13.55 -1.98
C SER A 13 -10.16 -13.10 -3.44
N ILE A 14 -9.09 -12.50 -3.97
CA ILE A 14 -8.94 -12.17 -5.40
C ILE A 14 -8.59 -13.42 -6.21
N GLY A 15 -7.69 -14.25 -5.67
CA GLY A 15 -7.23 -15.49 -6.28
C GLY A 15 -5.74 -15.44 -6.61
N ILE A 16 -5.06 -16.55 -6.31
CA ILE A 16 -3.62 -16.71 -6.52
C ILE A 16 -3.38 -17.80 -7.59
N PRO A 17 -2.58 -17.53 -8.64
CA PRO A 17 -2.22 -18.54 -9.63
C PRO A 17 -1.62 -19.79 -8.99
N GLY A 18 -2.12 -20.97 -9.39
CA GLY A 18 -1.68 -22.26 -8.85
C GLY A 18 -2.52 -22.79 -7.68
N TYR A 19 -3.47 -22.01 -7.17
CA TYR A 19 -4.46 -22.45 -6.17
C TYR A 19 -5.87 -22.52 -6.76
N GLU A 20 -6.80 -23.12 -6.02
CA GLU A 20 -8.22 -23.12 -6.37
C GLU A 20 -8.74 -21.68 -6.52
N ARG A 21 -9.58 -21.43 -7.52
CA ARG A 21 -10.17 -20.11 -7.71
C ARG A 21 -11.26 -19.90 -6.64
N PRO A 22 -11.31 -18.75 -5.95
CA PRO A 22 -12.43 -18.42 -5.06
C PRO A 22 -13.76 -18.54 -5.82
N ALA A 23 -14.81 -19.02 -5.13
CA ALA A 23 -16.15 -19.13 -5.74
C ALA A 23 -16.68 -17.76 -6.20
N GLU A 24 -16.40 -16.72 -5.41
CA GLU A 24 -16.72 -15.32 -5.70
C GLU A 24 -15.45 -14.47 -5.59
N PRO A 25 -14.61 -14.41 -6.65
CA PRO A 25 -13.39 -13.62 -6.62
C PRO A 25 -13.68 -12.14 -6.39
N LEU A 26 -12.93 -11.52 -5.49
CA LEU A 26 -13.07 -10.10 -5.19
C LEU A 26 -12.68 -9.26 -6.41
N THR A 27 -13.62 -8.47 -6.92
CA THR A 27 -13.42 -7.56 -8.07
C THR A 27 -12.90 -6.19 -7.62
N HIS A 28 -12.49 -5.34 -8.56
CA HIS A 28 -12.11 -3.95 -8.31
C HIS A 28 -13.22 -3.18 -7.57
N GLU A 29 -14.47 -3.27 -8.04
CA GLU A 29 -15.61 -2.61 -7.38
C GLU A 29 -15.97 -3.27 -6.05
N GLY A 30 -15.77 -4.59 -5.93
CA GLY A 30 -15.93 -5.31 -4.68
C GLY A 30 -14.99 -4.78 -3.61
N LEU A 31 -13.72 -4.58 -3.95
CA LEU A 31 -12.70 -4.03 -3.06
C LEU A 31 -13.04 -2.59 -2.63
N ILE A 32 -13.51 -1.73 -3.55
CA ILE A 32 -13.97 -0.36 -3.21
C ILE A 32 -15.11 -0.39 -2.17
N ARG A 33 -16.15 -1.20 -2.41
CA ARG A 33 -17.28 -1.33 -1.49
C ARG A 33 -16.85 -1.90 -0.14
N LEU A 34 -15.93 -2.86 -0.15
CA LEU A 34 -15.37 -3.45 1.06
C LEU A 34 -14.62 -2.40 1.88
N THR A 35 -13.72 -1.63 1.25
CA THR A 35 -13.02 -0.51 1.89
C THR A 35 -14.00 0.44 2.58
N ARG A 36 -15.08 0.84 1.88
CA ARG A 36 -16.10 1.70 2.48
C ARG A 36 -16.82 1.05 3.66
N SER A 37 -17.15 -0.24 3.56
CA SER A 37 -17.82 -0.99 4.64
C SER A 37 -16.96 -1.10 5.91
N CYS A 38 -15.64 -1.02 5.79
CA CYS A 38 -14.69 -0.97 6.91
C CYS A 38 -14.55 0.44 7.53
N GLY A 39 -15.29 1.43 7.01
CA GLY A 39 -15.20 2.82 7.43
C GLY A 39 -13.92 3.51 6.98
N LEU A 40 -13.27 3.01 5.92
CA LEU A 40 -12.12 3.65 5.27
C LEU A 40 -12.57 4.32 3.98
N ASP A 41 -11.77 5.27 3.50
CA ASP A 41 -12.06 6.07 2.31
C ASP A 41 -10.94 5.97 1.26
N LEU A 42 -10.00 5.03 1.40
CA LEU A 42 -8.83 4.89 0.54
C LEU A 42 -8.59 3.42 0.19
N VAL A 43 -8.40 3.14 -1.10
CA VAL A 43 -7.97 1.83 -1.59
C VAL A 43 -6.78 1.99 -2.52
N GLN A 44 -5.77 1.14 -2.39
CA GLN A 44 -4.72 0.98 -3.40
C GLN A 44 -4.96 -0.31 -4.19
N ILE A 45 -5.04 -0.20 -5.52
CA ILE A 45 -5.19 -1.35 -6.42
C ILE A 45 -3.86 -1.62 -7.10
N ALA A 46 -3.21 -2.72 -6.73
CA ALA A 46 -1.87 -3.10 -7.18
C ALA A 46 -1.89 -4.20 -8.26
N ASP A 47 -0.72 -4.76 -8.57
CA ASP A 47 -0.49 -5.65 -9.70
C ASP A 47 -1.15 -7.03 -9.58
N ASN A 48 -1.59 -7.45 -8.39
CA ASN A 48 -2.38 -8.67 -8.21
C ASN A 48 -3.85 -8.53 -8.68
N LEU A 49 -4.30 -7.31 -8.96
CA LEU A 49 -5.61 -7.00 -9.53
C LEU A 49 -5.44 -5.95 -10.65
N PRO A 50 -4.78 -6.32 -11.77
CA PRO A 50 -4.23 -5.35 -12.71
C PRO A 50 -5.32 -4.49 -13.36
N LEU A 51 -5.01 -3.21 -13.53
CA LEU A 51 -5.93 -2.21 -14.11
C LEU A 51 -5.78 -2.06 -15.63
N HIS A 52 -4.58 -2.31 -16.18
CA HIS A 52 -4.30 -2.15 -17.62
C HIS A 52 -5.07 -3.09 -18.57
N PRO A 53 -5.64 -4.23 -18.14
CA PRO A 53 -6.55 -5.00 -19.00
C PRO A 53 -7.94 -4.40 -19.14
N LEU A 54 -8.34 -3.49 -18.22
CA LEU A 54 -9.64 -2.83 -18.28
C LEU A 54 -9.68 -1.83 -19.44
N SER A 55 -10.78 -1.82 -20.16
CA SER A 55 -11.07 -0.79 -21.16
C SER A 55 -11.28 0.59 -20.52
N SER A 56 -11.22 1.65 -21.32
CA SER A 56 -11.48 3.01 -20.86
C SER A 56 -12.87 3.15 -20.21
N ASP A 57 -13.89 2.49 -20.76
CA ASP A 57 -15.26 2.52 -20.21
C ASP A 57 -15.34 1.80 -18.85
N GLU A 58 -14.61 0.69 -18.69
CA GLU A 58 -14.52 -0.04 -17.43
C GLU A 58 -13.78 0.78 -16.36
N LEU A 59 -12.70 1.48 -16.72
CA LEU A 59 -11.99 2.38 -15.81
C LEU A 59 -12.86 3.57 -15.37
N LEU A 60 -13.62 4.16 -16.29
CA LEU A 60 -14.57 5.23 -15.97
C LEU A 60 -15.68 4.74 -15.03
N LYS A 61 -16.22 3.55 -15.27
CA LYS A 61 -17.21 2.92 -14.39
C LYS A 61 -16.63 2.61 -13.00
N LEU A 62 -15.38 2.16 -12.95
CA LEU A 62 -14.67 1.94 -11.69
C LEU A 62 -14.53 3.24 -10.91
N LYS A 63 -14.13 4.34 -11.60
CA LYS A 63 -14.06 5.67 -11.00
C LYS A 63 -15.41 6.16 -10.48
N GLN A 64 -16.48 6.00 -11.26
CA GLN A 64 -17.83 6.36 -10.82
C GLN A 64 -18.21 5.60 -9.55
N THR A 65 -17.91 4.29 -9.48
CA THR A 65 -18.20 3.48 -8.30
C THR A 65 -17.42 3.99 -7.08
N ALA A 66 -16.14 4.34 -7.25
CA ALA A 66 -15.33 4.95 -6.19
C ALA A 66 -15.93 6.26 -5.67
N ASP A 67 -16.38 7.13 -6.58
CA ASP A 67 -17.02 8.41 -6.24
C ASP A 67 -18.33 8.22 -5.48
N GLU A 68 -19.19 7.31 -5.93
CA GLU A 68 -20.45 6.97 -5.26
C GLU A 68 -20.21 6.42 -3.84
N GLN A 69 -19.10 5.69 -3.62
CA GLN A 69 -18.70 5.17 -2.32
C GLN A 69 -17.90 6.17 -1.48
N ASN A 70 -17.53 7.33 -2.03
CA ASN A 70 -16.60 8.29 -1.42
C ASN A 70 -15.25 7.63 -1.04
N VAL A 71 -14.69 6.83 -1.94
CA VAL A 71 -13.41 6.13 -1.75
C VAL A 71 -12.43 6.60 -2.83
N SER A 72 -11.28 7.14 -2.42
CA SER A 72 -10.18 7.47 -3.34
C SER A 72 -9.42 6.21 -3.75
N ILE A 73 -8.93 6.19 -4.98
CA ILE A 73 -8.11 5.09 -5.52
C ILE A 73 -6.65 5.56 -5.62
N GLU A 74 -5.73 4.73 -5.12
CA GLU A 74 -4.33 4.75 -5.48
C GLU A 74 -4.03 3.61 -6.46
N VAL A 75 -3.17 3.88 -7.43
CA VAL A 75 -2.86 2.94 -8.51
C VAL A 75 -1.48 2.34 -8.31
N GLY A 76 -1.36 1.02 -8.49
CA GLY A 76 -0.10 0.28 -8.39
C GLY A 76 0.14 -0.67 -9.56
N THR A 77 1.41 -0.83 -9.93
CA THR A 77 1.88 -1.77 -10.95
C THR A 77 3.19 -2.44 -10.51
N ARG A 78 3.77 -3.23 -11.42
CA ARG A 78 5.04 -3.94 -11.25
C ARG A 78 5.84 -3.85 -12.54
N GLY A 79 7.01 -3.22 -12.49
CA GLY A 79 7.89 -2.98 -13.63
C GLY A 79 8.19 -1.49 -13.84
N THR A 80 9.35 -1.20 -14.41
CA THR A 80 9.80 0.18 -14.69
C THR A 80 9.81 0.51 -16.18
N GLU A 81 9.34 -0.40 -17.04
CA GLU A 81 9.31 -0.18 -18.49
C GLU A 81 8.53 1.11 -18.83
N PRO A 82 9.09 2.06 -19.60
CA PRO A 82 8.47 3.35 -19.83
C PRO A 82 7.05 3.26 -20.39
N ALA A 83 6.82 2.36 -21.35
CA ALA A 83 5.49 2.14 -21.92
C ALA A 83 4.45 1.67 -20.88
N LEU A 84 4.87 0.82 -19.93
CA LEU A 84 4.01 0.37 -18.84
C LEU A 84 3.69 1.52 -17.89
N LEU A 85 4.70 2.26 -17.45
CA LEU A 85 4.52 3.39 -16.53
C LEU A 85 3.66 4.50 -17.14
N LEU A 86 3.82 4.81 -18.43
CA LEU A 86 2.97 5.77 -19.14
C LEU A 86 1.52 5.26 -19.29
N THR A 87 1.33 3.96 -19.49
CA THR A 87 -0.02 3.35 -19.46
C THR A 87 -0.66 3.54 -18.09
N TYR A 88 0.08 3.26 -17.02
CA TYR A 88 -0.41 3.41 -15.65
C TYR A 88 -0.58 4.87 -15.22
N LEU A 89 0.20 5.80 -15.78
CA LEU A 89 -0.02 7.23 -15.63
C LEU A 89 -1.38 7.63 -16.21
N ALA A 90 -1.72 7.18 -17.43
CA ALA A 90 -3.03 7.45 -18.04
C ALA A 90 -4.20 6.85 -17.24
N ILE A 91 -4.01 5.65 -16.68
CA ILE A 91 -4.97 5.02 -15.76
C ILE A 91 -5.11 5.87 -14.49
N ALA A 92 -4.00 6.29 -13.87
CA ALA A 92 -4.01 7.11 -12.67
C ALA A 92 -4.77 8.43 -12.90
N ARG A 93 -4.58 9.09 -14.05
CA ARG A 93 -5.37 10.27 -14.42
C ARG A 93 -6.87 9.98 -14.49
N THR A 94 -7.25 8.89 -15.16
CA THR A 94 -8.66 8.48 -15.30
C THR A 94 -9.30 8.21 -13.95
N LEU A 95 -8.56 7.55 -13.05
CA LEU A 95 -9.02 7.21 -11.70
C LEU A 95 -8.80 8.34 -10.67
N GLN A 96 -8.20 9.46 -11.09
CA GLN A 96 -7.78 10.57 -10.21
C GLN A 96 -6.88 10.11 -9.05
N SER A 97 -6.00 9.15 -9.31
CA SER A 97 -5.00 8.70 -8.35
C SER A 97 -3.85 9.72 -8.28
N PRO A 98 -3.45 10.17 -7.08
CA PRO A 98 -2.32 11.09 -6.92
C PRO A 98 -0.96 10.40 -7.10
N ILE A 99 -0.96 9.08 -7.26
CA ILE A 99 0.24 8.24 -7.21
C ILE A 99 0.15 7.08 -8.22
N VAL A 100 1.31 6.67 -8.73
CA VAL A 100 1.54 5.34 -9.30
C VAL A 100 2.62 4.68 -8.47
N ARG A 101 2.26 3.63 -7.73
CA ARG A 101 3.23 2.76 -7.07
C ARG A 101 3.79 1.77 -8.09
N THR A 102 5.10 1.51 -8.07
CA THR A 102 5.72 0.43 -8.85
C THR A 102 6.79 -0.32 -8.07
N ILE A 103 7.15 -1.51 -8.58
CA ILE A 103 8.28 -2.33 -8.11
C ILE A 103 9.30 -2.45 -9.25
N ILE A 104 10.58 -2.32 -8.92
CA ILE A 104 11.67 -2.62 -9.85
C ILE A 104 11.83 -4.15 -9.97
N THR A 105 11.68 -4.67 -11.19
CA THR A 105 11.69 -6.12 -11.49
C THR A 105 12.99 -6.63 -12.10
N THR A 106 13.91 -5.73 -12.43
CA THR A 106 15.24 -6.04 -12.97
C THR A 106 16.30 -5.88 -11.87
N PRO A 107 17.35 -6.73 -11.81
CA PRO A 107 18.49 -6.51 -10.91
C PRO A 107 19.39 -5.35 -11.36
N ASP A 108 19.25 -4.90 -12.62
CA ASP A 108 20.01 -3.76 -13.15
C ASP A 108 19.33 -2.45 -12.76
N LEU A 109 19.74 -1.91 -11.62
CA LEU A 109 19.18 -0.67 -11.08
C LEU A 109 19.52 0.56 -11.94
N ALA A 110 20.62 0.53 -12.70
CA ALA A 110 20.98 1.62 -13.60
C ALA A 110 20.03 1.66 -14.82
N ALA A 111 19.67 0.48 -15.36
CA ALA A 111 18.65 0.39 -16.38
C ALA A 111 17.28 0.86 -15.85
N ALA A 112 16.90 0.46 -14.64
CA ALA A 112 15.67 0.94 -14.01
C ALA A 112 15.68 2.46 -13.82
N GLU A 113 16.78 3.04 -13.33
CA GLU A 113 16.93 4.49 -13.18
C GLU A 113 16.74 5.22 -14.52
N GLN A 114 17.36 4.73 -15.61
CA GLN A 114 17.21 5.32 -16.93
C GLN A 114 15.74 5.32 -17.38
N GLN A 115 15.04 4.20 -17.20
CA GLN A 115 13.62 4.08 -17.55
C GLN A 115 12.74 5.01 -16.73
N LEU A 116 13.02 5.14 -15.43
CA LEU A 116 12.31 6.06 -14.54
C LEU A 116 12.52 7.51 -15.01
N ARG A 117 13.76 7.93 -15.29
CA ARG A 117 14.07 9.27 -15.80
C ARG A 117 13.34 9.59 -17.11
N GLU A 118 13.17 8.61 -17.98
CA GLU A 118 12.45 8.77 -19.25
C GLU A 118 10.99 9.20 -19.05
N VAL A 119 10.32 8.66 -18.02
CA VAL A 119 8.90 8.95 -17.76
C VAL A 119 8.67 10.16 -16.84
N LEU A 120 9.67 10.58 -16.06
CA LEU A 120 9.51 11.67 -15.08
C LEU A 120 8.87 12.95 -15.63
N PRO A 121 9.23 13.46 -16.84
CA PRO A 121 8.60 14.66 -17.38
C PRO A 121 7.08 14.53 -17.52
N ALA A 122 6.58 13.35 -17.91
CA ALA A 122 5.13 13.11 -18.04
C ALA A 122 4.45 13.01 -16.67
N PHE A 123 5.10 12.40 -15.68
CA PHE A 123 4.60 12.37 -14.30
C PHE A 123 4.57 13.78 -13.67
N GLU A 124 5.56 14.62 -13.98
CA GLU A 124 5.62 16.02 -13.55
C GLU A 124 4.50 16.87 -14.16
N GLU A 125 4.25 16.74 -15.47
CA GLU A 125 3.17 17.46 -16.15
C GLU A 125 1.79 17.17 -15.54
N GLU A 126 1.56 15.91 -15.14
CA GLU A 126 0.30 15.48 -14.52
C GLU A 126 0.27 15.65 -12.99
N ASN A 127 1.39 16.06 -12.38
CA ASN A 127 1.58 16.18 -10.93
C ASN A 127 1.18 14.89 -10.18
N ILE A 128 1.60 13.74 -10.69
CA ILE A 128 1.37 12.41 -10.09
C ILE A 128 2.68 11.89 -9.54
N ALA A 129 2.67 11.43 -8.28
CA ALA A 129 3.84 10.87 -7.64
C ALA A 129 4.17 9.48 -8.21
N LEU A 130 5.46 9.20 -8.41
CA LEU A 130 5.96 7.88 -8.75
C LEU A 130 6.62 7.26 -7.50
N ALA A 131 5.93 6.29 -6.90
CA ALA A 131 6.39 5.66 -5.67
C ALA A 131 7.03 4.30 -5.94
N ILE A 132 8.31 4.18 -5.60
CA ILE A 132 9.11 2.99 -5.84
C ILE A 132 9.12 2.15 -4.57
N GLU A 133 8.64 0.91 -4.66
CA GLU A 133 8.58 0.01 -3.52
C GLU A 133 9.87 -0.77 -3.28
N ASN A 134 10.25 -0.91 -2.01
CA ASN A 134 11.22 -1.91 -1.60
C ASN A 134 10.58 -3.31 -1.57
N HIS A 135 10.92 -4.18 -2.53
CA HIS A 135 10.31 -5.51 -2.69
C HIS A 135 11.32 -6.69 -2.48
N GLY A 136 12.52 -6.42 -1.97
CA GLY A 136 13.51 -7.45 -1.62
C GLY A 136 14.47 -7.90 -2.74
N LEU A 137 14.30 -7.44 -3.98
CA LEU A 137 15.31 -7.64 -5.05
C LEU A 137 16.54 -6.73 -4.86
N HIS A 138 16.32 -5.55 -4.27
CA HIS A 138 17.34 -4.54 -4.01
C HIS A 138 17.39 -4.25 -2.51
N THR A 139 18.60 -3.97 -2.02
CA THR A 139 18.81 -3.51 -0.65
C THR A 139 18.34 -2.06 -0.48
N THR A 140 18.00 -1.68 0.74
CA THR A 140 17.66 -0.29 1.08
C THR A 140 18.81 0.67 0.75
N GLN A 141 20.07 0.23 0.86
CA GLN A 141 21.23 1.06 0.47
C GLN A 141 21.19 1.41 -1.02
N GLN A 142 20.91 0.42 -1.88
CA GLN A 142 20.77 0.63 -3.32
C GLN A 142 19.59 1.55 -3.65
N LEU A 143 18.46 1.39 -2.95
CA LEU A 143 17.30 2.24 -3.15
C LEU A 143 17.54 3.68 -2.68
N VAL A 144 18.24 3.89 -1.56
CA VAL A 144 18.66 5.23 -1.12
C VAL A 144 19.52 5.90 -2.20
N GLN A 145 20.51 5.19 -2.75
CA GLN A 145 21.33 5.71 -3.84
C GLN A 145 20.50 6.07 -5.08
N LEU A 146 19.51 5.24 -5.43
CA LEU A 146 18.59 5.52 -6.52
C LEU A 146 17.79 6.81 -6.27
N PHE A 147 17.20 6.97 -5.08
CA PHE A 147 16.42 8.16 -4.74
C PHE A 147 17.29 9.43 -4.72
N GLU A 148 18.49 9.34 -4.15
CA GLU A 148 19.48 10.43 -4.15
C GLU A 148 19.94 10.79 -5.57
N SER A 149 20.08 9.79 -6.46
CA SER A 149 20.42 10.03 -7.86
C SER A 149 19.28 10.70 -8.62
N LEU A 150 18.05 10.17 -8.48
CA LEU A 150 16.86 10.72 -9.15
C LEU A 150 16.55 12.14 -8.66
N ASN A 151 16.68 12.38 -7.35
CA ASN A 151 16.52 13.67 -6.67
C ASN A 151 15.35 14.50 -7.22
N HIS A 152 14.15 13.92 -7.20
CA HIS A 152 12.97 14.50 -7.82
C HIS A 152 11.81 14.61 -6.81
N PRO A 153 11.10 15.75 -6.72
CA PRO A 153 10.08 15.97 -5.68
C PRO A 153 8.86 15.03 -5.78
N LEU A 154 8.56 14.53 -6.98
CA LEU A 154 7.47 13.57 -7.22
C LEU A 154 7.91 12.11 -7.14
N VAL A 155 9.19 11.82 -6.88
CA VAL A 155 9.68 10.45 -6.74
C VAL A 155 9.95 10.17 -5.27
N GLY A 156 9.44 9.06 -4.79
CA GLY A 156 9.70 8.64 -3.42
C GLY A 156 9.54 7.15 -3.21
N CYS A 157 9.68 6.74 -1.96
CA CYS A 157 9.54 5.36 -1.54
C CYS A 157 8.09 5.03 -1.20
N CYS A 158 7.59 3.94 -1.80
CA CYS A 158 6.55 3.13 -1.20
C CYS A 158 7.24 2.21 -0.18
N LEU A 159 7.28 2.62 1.08
CA LEU A 159 7.98 1.87 2.12
C LEU A 159 7.12 0.67 2.51
N ASP A 160 7.56 -0.53 2.17
CA ASP A 160 6.97 -1.78 2.67
C ASP A 160 7.75 -2.29 3.88
N THR A 161 7.04 -2.57 4.97
CA THR A 161 7.66 -2.93 6.24
C THR A 161 8.27 -4.34 6.28
N VAL A 162 7.99 -5.22 5.30
CA VAL A 162 8.30 -6.65 5.39
C VAL A 162 9.00 -7.20 4.13
N ASN A 163 8.70 -6.70 2.93
CA ASN A 163 9.22 -7.28 1.68
C ASN A 163 10.76 -7.31 1.59
N SER A 164 11.44 -6.40 2.30
CA SER A 164 12.91 -6.35 2.38
C SER A 164 13.57 -7.50 3.15
N PHE A 165 12.81 -8.41 3.77
CA PHE A 165 13.37 -9.70 4.20
C PHE A 165 14.02 -10.46 3.04
N GLY A 166 13.50 -10.30 1.81
CA GLY A 166 14.12 -10.86 0.60
C GLY A 166 15.53 -10.33 0.32
N ALA A 167 15.85 -9.13 0.81
CA ALA A 167 17.16 -8.50 0.73
C ALA A 167 18.01 -8.69 2.00
N LEU A 168 17.58 -9.57 2.92
CA LEU A 168 18.21 -9.82 4.23
C LEU A 168 18.23 -8.60 5.17
N GLU A 169 17.25 -7.70 5.05
CA GLU A 169 17.16 -6.49 5.87
C GLU A 169 15.97 -6.56 6.83
N SER A 170 16.22 -6.23 8.10
CA SER A 170 15.17 -6.18 9.11
C SER A 170 14.32 -4.90 8.97
N PRO A 171 13.04 -4.93 9.38
CA PRO A 171 12.13 -3.78 9.26
C PRO A 171 12.65 -2.50 9.91
N ASP A 172 13.34 -2.59 11.05
CA ASP A 172 13.89 -1.40 11.73
C ASP A 172 14.99 -0.72 10.92
N VAL A 173 15.80 -1.49 10.18
CA VAL A 173 16.81 -0.96 9.25
C VAL A 173 16.14 -0.32 8.04
N VAL A 174 15.13 -0.99 7.49
CA VAL A 174 14.35 -0.51 6.34
C VAL A 174 13.68 0.82 6.67
N ILE A 175 12.97 0.90 7.81
CA ILE A 175 12.31 2.11 8.29
C ILE A 175 13.32 3.25 8.40
N LYS A 176 14.42 3.07 9.15
CA LYS A 176 15.41 4.12 9.37
C LYS A 176 16.04 4.66 8.08
N ARG A 177 16.24 3.79 7.08
CA ARG A 177 16.90 4.18 5.82
C ARG A 177 15.97 4.80 4.80
N LEU A 178 14.73 4.32 4.72
CA LEU A 178 13.80 4.73 3.65
C LEU A 178 12.81 5.81 4.09
N ILE A 179 12.65 6.06 5.39
CA ILE A 179 11.73 7.09 5.88
C ILE A 179 11.96 8.49 5.30
N PRO A 180 13.20 8.97 5.02
CA PRO A 180 13.39 10.29 4.41
C PRO A 180 12.74 10.42 3.02
N PHE A 181 12.56 9.30 2.32
CA PHE A 181 11.98 9.23 0.98
C PHE A 181 10.50 8.84 0.98
N LEU A 182 9.88 8.62 2.16
CA LEU A 182 8.52 8.13 2.25
C LEU A 182 7.51 9.04 1.54
N VAL A 183 6.70 8.45 0.66
CA VAL A 183 5.51 9.06 0.03
C VAL A 183 4.28 8.16 0.12
N ASN A 184 4.47 6.85 0.29
CA ASN A 184 3.41 5.85 0.49
C ASN A 184 3.95 4.76 1.42
N LEU A 185 3.14 4.25 2.34
CA LEU A 185 3.54 3.24 3.32
C LEU A 185 2.68 2.00 3.14
N HIS A 186 3.29 0.85 2.91
CA HIS A 186 2.65 -0.45 3.04
C HIS A 186 2.92 -1.01 4.43
N ILE A 187 1.85 -1.18 5.19
CA ILE A 187 1.91 -1.74 6.55
C ILE A 187 1.60 -3.23 6.46
N LYS A 188 2.62 -4.02 6.74
CA LYS A 188 2.53 -5.47 6.96
C LYS A 188 3.13 -5.80 8.31
N ASP A 189 2.42 -6.61 9.08
CA ASP A 189 2.99 -7.22 10.28
C ASP A 189 3.41 -8.65 10.00
N PHE A 190 4.32 -9.15 10.80
CA PHE A 190 4.95 -10.45 10.59
C PHE A 190 5.36 -11.09 11.91
N ASP A 191 5.55 -12.40 11.89
CA ASP A 191 6.20 -13.12 12.98
C ASP A 191 7.28 -14.06 12.42
N ILE A 192 8.31 -14.28 13.23
CA ILE A 192 9.41 -15.20 12.93
C ILE A 192 9.40 -16.28 13.99
N LYS A 193 9.00 -17.48 13.59
CA LYS A 193 8.93 -18.65 14.46
C LYS A 193 9.97 -19.68 14.05
N ARG A 194 10.53 -20.36 15.04
CA ARG A 194 11.36 -21.53 14.80
C ARG A 194 10.45 -22.71 14.45
N VAL A 195 10.82 -23.45 13.41
CA VAL A 195 10.09 -24.68 13.01
C VAL A 195 10.18 -25.74 14.10
N ASP A 196 9.20 -26.65 14.19
CA ASP A 196 9.07 -27.62 15.29
C ASP A 196 10.36 -28.44 15.53
N HIS A 197 11.00 -28.89 14.45
CA HIS A 197 12.24 -29.67 14.50
C HIS A 197 13.49 -28.82 14.81
N GLN A 198 13.35 -27.53 15.11
CA GLN A 198 14.40 -26.60 15.54
C GLN A 198 15.52 -26.30 14.54
N LEU A 199 15.42 -26.76 13.29
CA LEU A 199 16.45 -26.57 12.24
C LEU A 199 15.96 -25.61 11.15
N GLY A 200 15.51 -24.42 11.54
CA GLY A 200 15.06 -23.40 10.60
C GLY A 200 14.10 -22.39 11.22
N PHE A 201 13.63 -21.47 10.39
CA PHE A 201 12.64 -20.46 10.75
C PHE A 201 11.60 -20.31 9.65
N THR A 202 10.40 -19.93 10.03
CA THR A 202 9.34 -19.44 9.13
C THR A 202 9.13 -17.96 9.39
N ILE A 203 9.00 -17.18 8.31
CA ILE A 203 8.56 -15.79 8.36
C ILE A 203 7.18 -15.77 7.73
N LEU A 204 6.16 -15.46 8.52
CA LEU A 204 4.77 -15.42 8.08
C LEU A 204 4.17 -14.06 8.44
N GLY A 205 3.13 -13.65 7.73
CA GLY A 205 2.37 -12.46 8.12
C GLY A 205 1.67 -12.65 9.46
N ALA A 206 1.24 -11.53 10.03
CA ALA A 206 0.35 -11.47 11.18
C ALA A 206 -0.65 -10.30 10.99
N PRO A 207 -1.80 -10.30 11.69
CA PRO A 207 -2.58 -9.08 11.84
C PRO A 207 -1.72 -7.95 12.44
N ALA A 208 -2.00 -6.71 12.05
CA ALA A 208 -1.33 -5.55 12.63
C ALA A 208 -1.46 -5.54 14.16
N GLY A 209 -0.33 -5.42 14.85
CA GLY A 209 -0.24 -5.41 16.31
C GLY A 209 -0.13 -6.78 16.96
N ALA A 210 -0.33 -7.86 16.20
CA ALA A 210 -0.19 -9.24 16.68
C ALA A 210 1.17 -9.85 16.32
N GLY A 211 1.98 -9.17 15.49
CA GLY A 211 3.29 -9.61 15.08
C GLY A 211 4.43 -8.91 15.81
N ARG A 212 5.51 -8.67 15.08
CA ARG A 212 6.81 -8.18 15.56
C ARG A 212 7.21 -6.84 14.94
N LEU A 213 6.35 -6.20 14.14
CA LEU A 213 6.60 -4.85 13.64
C LEU A 213 6.64 -3.85 14.81
N ASP A 214 7.71 -3.06 14.88
CA ASP A 214 7.82 -1.97 15.86
C ASP A 214 7.06 -0.73 15.38
N TYR A 215 5.77 -0.66 15.72
CA TYR A 215 4.91 0.48 15.37
C TYR A 215 5.33 1.78 16.06
N GLU A 216 5.95 1.73 17.23
CA GLU A 216 6.42 2.93 17.91
C GLU A 216 7.60 3.54 17.18
N LEU A 217 8.58 2.71 16.78
CA LEU A 217 9.67 3.15 15.91
C LEU A 217 9.13 3.73 14.61
N LEU A 218 8.23 3.01 13.93
CA LEU A 218 7.64 3.47 12.66
C LEU A 218 6.98 4.84 12.81
N ARG A 219 6.08 5.01 13.79
CA ARG A 219 5.38 6.28 14.04
C ARG A 219 6.34 7.39 14.45
N ALA A 220 7.35 7.09 15.28
CA ALA A 220 8.35 8.07 15.69
C ALA A 220 9.16 8.55 14.48
N SER A 221 9.63 7.64 13.63
CA SER A 221 10.38 7.97 12.42
C SER A 221 9.55 8.81 11.44
N ILE A 222 8.26 8.48 11.24
CA ILE A 222 7.34 9.27 10.39
C ILE A 222 7.22 10.71 10.90
N ARG A 223 6.99 10.89 12.21
CA ARG A 223 6.86 12.23 12.81
C ARG A 223 8.16 13.03 12.76
N GLU A 224 9.29 12.39 13.06
CA GLU A 224 10.61 13.03 13.04
C GLU A 224 10.98 13.57 11.66
N HIS A 225 10.55 12.89 10.59
CA HIS A 225 10.83 13.27 9.20
C HIS A 225 9.69 14.05 8.52
N ASP A 226 8.67 14.46 9.28
CA ASP A 226 7.50 15.19 8.76
C ASP A 226 6.80 14.48 7.58
N LYS A 227 6.61 13.15 7.72
CA LYS A 227 6.02 12.29 6.68
C LYS A 227 4.56 11.92 6.94
N THR A 228 3.85 12.67 7.79
CA THR A 228 2.47 12.36 8.19
C THR A 228 1.44 12.51 7.06
N SER A 229 1.81 13.23 5.99
CA SER A 229 1.02 13.42 4.78
C SER A 229 0.98 12.20 3.86
N ALA A 230 1.94 11.27 3.98
CA ALA A 230 1.93 10.03 3.22
C ALA A 230 0.72 9.17 3.61
N THR A 231 0.23 8.38 2.65
CA THR A 231 -0.83 7.41 2.89
C THR A 231 -0.26 6.12 3.46
N ALA A 232 -1.08 5.45 4.28
CA ALA A 232 -0.76 4.18 4.90
C ALA A 232 -1.74 3.13 4.38
N ILE A 233 -1.23 2.08 3.75
CA ILE A 233 -2.02 1.05 3.08
C ILE A 233 -1.77 -0.26 3.80
N LEU A 234 -2.82 -0.86 4.35
CA LEU A 234 -2.74 -2.18 4.98
C LEU A 234 -2.56 -3.24 3.90
N GLU A 235 -1.56 -4.10 4.05
CA GLU A 235 -1.43 -5.32 3.26
C GLU A 235 -1.23 -6.52 4.20
N LEU A 236 -1.62 -7.72 3.76
CA LEU A 236 -1.57 -8.90 4.63
C LEU A 236 -0.89 -10.07 3.93
N TRP A 237 0.07 -10.70 4.61
CA TRP A 237 0.66 -11.97 4.22
C TRP A 237 -0.04 -13.12 4.94
N THR A 238 -1.34 -13.27 4.70
CA THR A 238 -2.14 -14.34 5.29
C THR A 238 -1.62 -15.70 4.78
N PRO A 239 -1.10 -16.59 5.64
CA PRO A 239 -0.60 -17.87 5.20
C PRO A 239 -1.76 -18.75 4.71
N PHE A 240 -1.48 -19.59 3.71
CA PHE A 240 -2.44 -20.61 3.27
C PHE A 240 -2.81 -21.54 4.43
N THR A 241 -4.09 -21.87 4.52
CA THR A 241 -4.63 -22.80 5.52
C THR A 241 -5.04 -24.13 4.87
N GLU A 242 -6.23 -24.66 5.13
CA GLU A 242 -6.69 -25.93 4.54
C GLU A 242 -7.27 -25.74 3.14
N SER A 243 -7.90 -24.60 2.88
CA SER A 243 -8.54 -24.28 1.59
C SER A 243 -8.50 -22.78 1.29
N VAL A 244 -8.77 -22.41 0.04
CA VAL A 244 -8.87 -21.01 -0.38
C VAL A 244 -10.03 -20.29 0.32
N GLU A 245 -11.17 -20.98 0.51
CA GLU A 245 -12.31 -20.44 1.25
C GLU A 245 -11.96 -20.11 2.71
N GLN A 246 -11.35 -21.06 3.42
CA GLN A 246 -10.93 -20.83 4.81
C GLN A 246 -9.87 -19.73 4.90
N THR A 247 -8.94 -19.68 3.94
CA THR A 247 -7.89 -18.66 3.93
C THR A 247 -8.46 -17.27 3.63
N ALA A 248 -9.41 -17.14 2.72
CA ALA A 248 -10.11 -15.88 2.44
C ALA A 248 -10.92 -15.40 3.67
N ALA A 249 -11.55 -16.32 4.41
CA ALA A 249 -12.20 -15.98 5.67
C ALA A 249 -11.19 -15.46 6.72
N LEU A 250 -9.99 -16.06 6.75
CA LEU A 250 -8.90 -15.60 7.61
C LEU A 250 -8.39 -14.20 7.21
N GLU A 251 -8.27 -13.89 5.92
CA GLU A 251 -7.91 -12.53 5.43
C GLU A 251 -8.88 -11.49 5.98
N ARG A 252 -10.19 -11.77 5.93
CA ARG A 252 -11.22 -10.86 6.45
C ARG A 252 -11.04 -10.62 7.96
N SER A 253 -10.85 -11.70 8.72
CA SER A 253 -10.63 -11.59 10.17
C SER A 253 -9.35 -10.82 10.50
N TRP A 254 -8.27 -11.05 9.77
CA TRP A 254 -7.00 -10.35 9.96
C TRP A 254 -7.10 -8.88 9.59
N MET A 255 -7.83 -8.54 8.53
CA MET A 255 -8.12 -7.16 8.16
C MET A 255 -8.89 -6.44 9.26
N GLU A 256 -9.96 -7.04 9.79
CA GLU A 256 -10.77 -6.44 10.87
C GLU A 256 -9.93 -6.19 12.13
N GLN A 257 -9.12 -7.18 12.54
CA GLN A 257 -8.19 -7.05 13.67
C GLN A 257 -7.16 -5.95 13.43
N SER A 258 -6.58 -5.89 12.22
CA SER A 258 -5.54 -4.93 11.87
C SER A 258 -6.07 -3.50 11.88
N ILE A 259 -7.24 -3.26 11.29
CA ILE A 259 -7.88 -1.94 11.31
C ILE A 259 -8.18 -1.51 12.74
N ALA A 260 -8.73 -2.41 13.56
CA ALA A 260 -9.04 -2.10 14.96
C ALA A 260 -7.78 -1.70 15.74
N TYR A 261 -6.68 -2.45 15.56
CA TYR A 261 -5.40 -2.14 16.19
C TYR A 261 -4.83 -0.80 15.71
N LEU A 262 -4.74 -0.57 14.39
CA LEU A 262 -4.18 0.66 13.82
C LEU A 262 -4.98 1.91 14.25
N LYS A 263 -6.31 1.79 14.40
CA LYS A 263 -7.15 2.84 15.00
C LYS A 263 -6.81 3.05 16.47
N SER A 264 -6.66 1.98 17.26
CA SER A 264 -6.40 2.06 18.71
C SER A 264 -5.07 2.74 19.08
N ILE A 265 -4.07 2.68 18.19
CA ILE A 265 -2.77 3.35 18.39
C ILE A 265 -2.70 4.72 17.73
N HIS A 266 -3.84 5.26 17.28
CA HIS A 266 -3.96 6.52 16.53
C HIS A 266 -2.94 6.60 15.39
N PHE A 267 -2.79 5.51 14.62
CA PHE A 267 -1.97 5.53 13.40
C PHE A 267 -2.58 6.46 12.35
N ILE A 268 -3.88 6.70 12.47
CA ILE A 268 -4.66 7.68 11.73
C ILE A 268 -4.65 9.00 12.51
N GLU A 269 -4.49 10.13 11.82
CA GLU A 269 -4.88 11.41 12.40
C GLU A 269 -6.39 11.49 12.33
N GLU A 270 -7.06 11.44 13.48
CA GLU A 270 -8.50 11.69 13.52
C GLU A 270 -8.73 13.07 12.90
N LYS A 271 -9.40 13.12 11.74
CA LYS A 271 -10.01 14.37 11.30
C LYS A 271 -10.95 14.76 12.44
N ASP A 272 -10.62 15.84 13.15
CA ASP A 272 -11.52 16.44 14.12
C ASP A 272 -12.90 16.47 13.48
N THR A 273 -13.82 15.69 14.05
CA THR A 273 -15.24 15.82 13.74
C THR A 273 -15.74 17.05 14.48
N ASP A 274 -15.19 18.22 14.14
CA ASP A 274 -15.74 19.49 14.55
C ASP A 274 -16.96 19.79 13.69
N ASN A 275 -18.02 19.03 13.97
CA ASN A 275 -19.38 19.35 13.56
C ASN A 275 -20.17 19.64 14.83
N GLY A 276 -20.15 20.91 15.22
CA GLY A 276 -21.31 21.55 15.82
C GLY A 276 -21.19 21.91 17.30
N ASN A 277 -20.54 23.04 17.58
CA ASN A 277 -20.99 23.90 18.65
C ASN A 277 -20.99 25.39 18.24
N HIS A 278 -21.67 25.67 17.13
CA HIS A 278 -22.28 26.98 16.90
C HIS A 278 -23.80 26.81 16.95
N ASN A 279 -24.39 27.09 18.13
CA ASN A 279 -25.34 28.19 18.27
C ASN A 279 -26.03 28.25 19.65
N LEU A 280 -25.97 29.46 20.21
CA LEU A 280 -27.07 30.24 20.82
C LEU A 280 -27.78 29.69 22.06
N GLU A 281 -27.53 30.36 23.19
CA GLU A 281 -28.50 30.93 24.14
C GLU A 281 -27.68 31.32 25.41
N ARG A 282 -27.66 32.55 25.95
CA ARG A 282 -28.73 33.54 26.10
C ARG A 282 -28.15 34.95 26.25
N GLU A 283 -28.68 35.90 25.48
CA GLU A 283 -29.02 37.21 26.05
C GLU A 283 -30.29 37.04 26.86
N SER A 284 -30.30 37.43 28.14
CA SER A 284 -31.29 38.35 28.73
C SER A 284 -31.16 38.45 30.27
N VAL A 285 -31.16 39.72 30.70
CA VAL A 285 -31.23 40.33 32.05
C VAL A 285 -29.91 40.58 32.78
#